data_AF-A0A942GCB2-F1
#
_entry.id   AF-A0A942GCB2-F1
#
_cell.length_a   1.000
_cell.length_b   1.000
_cell.length_c   1.000
_cell.angle_alpha   90.00
_cell.angle_beta   90.00
_cell.angle_gamma   90.00
#
_symmetry.space_group_name_H-M   'P 1'
#
loop_
_entity.id
_entity.type
_entity.pdbx_description
1 polymer ?
#
loop_
_entity_poly.entity_id
_entity_poly.type
_entity_poly.pdbx_seq_one_letter_code
_entity_poly.pdbx_strand_id
1 'polypeptide(L)'
;MSQTIPEAPLLESSEFSPAEPPARTTIASRRRLLVGMLLVLGLGALTLAPIAQMLVQSFNVAGFGEPFVFGVDGWRDAASSSRTRSALWYTLVLSLRVPLAVLIGLAFAWFLVRSKFRFRRVIEYSLWFAFFLPTLPIALGWIVLADPHTGLINQWLALLPGDLRVDIYTVTGLLWVHVTLSTVPIITIFLTP
;
A
#
# COMPACT_ATOMS: atom_id res chain seq x y z
N MET A 1 -62.17 20.51 51.02
CA MET A 1 -62.44 19.99 49.66
C MET A 1 -61.18 19.28 49.19
N SER A 2 -61.16 17.96 49.32
CA SER A 2 -60.04 17.08 48.97
C SER A 2 -60.08 16.79 47.48
N GLN A 3 -59.11 17.27 46.72
CA GLN A 3 -58.96 16.93 45.30
C GLN A 3 -58.30 15.55 45.19
N THR A 4 -59.05 14.56 44.73
CA THR A 4 -58.55 13.23 44.37
C THR A 4 -57.78 13.32 43.06
N ILE A 5 -56.47 13.05 43.12
CA ILE A 5 -55.59 12.88 41.96
C ILE A 5 -56.01 11.58 41.24
N PRO A 6 -56.24 11.56 39.91
CA PRO A 6 -56.52 10.32 39.21
C PRO A 6 -55.25 9.47 39.12
N GLU A 7 -55.34 8.20 39.52
CA GLU A 7 -54.26 7.22 39.36
C GLU A 7 -53.94 7.04 37.87
N ALA A 8 -52.67 7.22 37.50
CA ALA A 8 -52.19 6.92 36.16
C ALA A 8 -52.24 5.39 35.93
N PRO A 9 -52.59 4.91 34.73
CA PRO A 9 -52.57 3.47 34.45
C PRO A 9 -51.14 2.97 34.59
N LEU A 10 -50.94 1.92 35.40
CA LEU A 10 -49.68 1.19 35.47
C LEU A 10 -49.34 0.72 34.05
N LEU A 11 -48.24 1.24 33.48
CA LEU A 11 -47.72 0.76 32.21
C LEU A 11 -47.38 -0.72 32.41
N GLU A 12 -48.24 -1.61 31.93
CA GLU A 12 -47.91 -3.02 31.80
C GLU A 12 -46.56 -3.08 31.10
N SER A 13 -45.58 -3.66 31.78
CA SER A 13 -44.25 -3.89 31.25
C SER A 13 -44.45 -4.73 29.99
N SER A 14 -44.39 -4.08 28.82
CA SER A 14 -44.41 -4.76 27.54
C SER A 14 -43.26 -5.77 27.61
N GLU A 15 -43.61 -7.05 27.69
CA GLU A 15 -42.63 -8.12 27.72
C GLU A 15 -41.69 -7.89 26.54
N PHE A 16 -40.42 -7.60 26.86
CA PHE A 16 -39.39 -7.50 25.83
C PHE A 16 -39.22 -8.90 25.27
N SER A 17 -39.99 -9.22 24.24
CA SER A 17 -39.84 -10.44 23.47
C SER A 17 -38.50 -10.34 22.75
N PRO A 18 -37.49 -11.16 23.11
CA PRO A 18 -36.23 -11.13 22.39
C PRO A 18 -36.53 -11.48 20.94
N ALA A 19 -36.32 -10.53 20.03
CA ALA A 19 -36.51 -10.75 18.61
C ALA A 19 -35.68 -11.98 18.19
N GLU A 20 -36.34 -13.01 17.67
CA GLU A 20 -35.65 -14.18 17.12
C GLU A 20 -34.62 -13.69 16.10
N PRO A 21 -33.33 -14.11 16.20
CA PRO A 21 -32.35 -13.74 15.20
C PRO A 21 -32.83 -14.25 13.84
N PRO A 22 -32.85 -13.43 12.79
CA PRO A 22 -33.38 -13.85 11.49
C PRO A 22 -32.58 -15.07 11.02
N ALA A 23 -33.28 -16.17 10.72
CA ALA A 23 -32.70 -17.39 10.22
C ALA A 23 -31.87 -17.10 8.95
N ARG A 24 -30.54 -17.09 9.09
CA ARG A 24 -29.62 -16.90 7.96
C ARG A 24 -29.54 -18.19 7.15
N THR A 25 -30.49 -18.40 6.25
CA THR A 25 -30.42 -19.50 5.28
C THR A 25 -30.49 -18.96 3.86
N THR A 26 -29.36 -18.48 3.34
CA THR A 26 -29.22 -18.26 1.90
C THR A 26 -28.84 -19.56 1.23
N ILE A 27 -29.82 -20.41 0.90
CA ILE A 27 -29.64 -21.42 -0.13
C ILE A 27 -29.52 -20.65 -1.46
N ALA A 28 -28.29 -20.38 -1.89
CA ALA A 28 -28.05 -19.74 -3.17
C ALA A 28 -28.67 -20.62 -4.27
N SER A 29 -29.55 -20.04 -5.10
CA SER A 29 -30.17 -20.80 -6.18
C SER A 29 -29.08 -21.37 -7.11
N ARG A 30 -29.28 -22.59 -7.64
CA ARG A 30 -28.33 -23.27 -8.53
C ARG A 30 -27.82 -22.36 -9.67
N ARG A 31 -28.70 -21.48 -10.19
CA ARG A 31 -28.35 -20.45 -11.18
C ARG A 31 -27.32 -19.44 -10.65
N ARG A 32 -27.48 -18.94 -9.41
CA ARG A 32 -26.51 -18.01 -8.79
C ARG A 32 -25.16 -18.66 -8.58
N LEU A 33 -25.12 -19.93 -8.18
CA LEU A 33 -23.88 -20.69 -8.03
C LEU A 33 -23.17 -20.88 -9.39
N LEU A 34 -23.92 -21.23 -10.44
CA LEU A 34 -23.36 -21.38 -11.78
C LEU A 34 -22.81 -20.06 -12.33
N VAL A 35 -23.56 -18.96 -12.18
CA VAL A 35 -23.10 -17.62 -12.58
C VAL A 35 -21.85 -17.22 -11.79
N GLY A 36 -21.85 -17.43 -10.47
CA GLY A 36 -20.69 -17.16 -9.62
C GLY A 36 -19.46 -17.97 -10.04
N MET A 37 -19.64 -19.27 -10.30
CA MET A 37 -18.57 -20.15 -10.76
C MET A 37 -18.02 -19.71 -12.13
N LEU A 38 -18.88 -19.38 -13.09
CA LEU A 38 -18.46 -18.88 -14.40
C LEU A 38 -17.72 -17.55 -14.29
N LEU A 39 -18.16 -16.64 -13.42
CA LEU A 39 -17.46 -15.38 -13.17
C LEU A 39 -16.08 -15.59 -12.55
N VAL A 40 -15.96 -16.47 -11.55
CA VAL A 40 -14.67 -16.80 -10.93
C VAL A 40 -13.74 -17.47 -11.94
N LEU A 41 -14.24 -18.41 -12.75
CA LEU A 41 -13.44 -19.07 -13.78
C LEU A 41 -13.04 -18.09 -14.89
N GLY A 42 -13.94 -17.22 -15.34
CA GLY A 42 -13.66 -16.22 -16.36
C GLY A 42 -12.64 -15.19 -15.90
N LEU A 43 -12.79 -14.66 -14.67
CA LEU A 43 -11.85 -13.73 -14.07
C LEU A 43 -10.50 -14.41 -13.77
N GLY A 44 -10.53 -15.64 -13.28
CA GLY A 44 -9.33 -16.46 -13.08
C GLY A 44 -8.59 -16.70 -14.38
N ALA A 45 -9.29 -17.07 -15.45
CA ALA A 45 -8.68 -17.24 -16.77
C ALA A 45 -8.08 -15.92 -17.29
N LEU A 46 -8.82 -14.81 -17.17
CA LEU A 46 -8.36 -13.48 -17.61
C LEU A 46 -7.10 -13.01 -16.88
N THR A 47 -6.98 -13.31 -15.58
CA THR A 47 -5.83 -12.91 -14.75
C THR A 47 -4.65 -13.87 -14.87
N LEU A 48 -4.89 -15.17 -15.01
CA LEU A 48 -3.84 -16.18 -15.12
C LEU A 48 -3.30 -16.33 -16.54
N ALA A 49 -4.08 -16.04 -17.57
CA ALA A 49 -3.64 -16.15 -18.97
C ALA A 49 -2.34 -15.36 -19.28
N PRO A 50 -2.19 -14.07 -18.94
CA PRO A 50 -0.96 -13.34 -19.21
C PRO A 50 0.23 -13.89 -18.41
N ILE A 51 0.00 -14.39 -17.19
CA ILE A 51 1.05 -15.00 -16.37
C ILE A 51 1.51 -16.31 -17.00
N ALA A 52 0.57 -17.17 -17.40
CA ALA A 52 0.86 -18.41 -18.11
C ALA A 52 1.60 -18.15 -19.42
N GLN A 53 1.17 -17.13 -20.17
CA GLN A 53 1.81 -16.72 -21.41
C GLN A 53 3.24 -16.21 -21.17
N MET A 54 3.46 -15.40 -20.13
CA MET A 54 4.80 -14.94 -19.73
C MET A 54 5.70 -16.11 -19.34
N LEU A 55 5.16 -17.11 -18.61
CA LEU A 55 5.90 -18.31 -18.24
C LEU A 55 6.27 -19.15 -19.46
N VAL A 56 5.34 -19.37 -20.39
CA VAL A 56 5.62 -20.08 -21.64
C VAL A 56 6.69 -19.33 -22.45
N GLN A 57 6.57 -18.02 -22.58
CA GLN A 57 7.55 -17.20 -23.31
C GLN A 57 8.91 -17.13 -22.62
N SER A 58 9.00 -17.36 -21.32
CA SER A 58 10.30 -17.41 -20.62
C SER A 58 11.18 -18.57 -21.11
N PHE A 59 10.59 -19.59 -21.75
CA PHE A 59 11.29 -20.70 -22.40
C PHE A 59 11.43 -20.50 -23.91
N ASN A 60 11.04 -19.35 -24.46
CA ASN A 60 11.22 -19.05 -25.87
C ASN A 60 12.58 -18.39 -26.09
N VAL A 61 13.46 -19.05 -26.83
CA VAL A 61 14.77 -18.49 -27.23
C VAL A 61 14.75 -17.87 -28.62
N ALA A 62 13.59 -17.86 -29.29
CA ALA A 62 13.45 -17.24 -30.60
C ALA A 62 13.50 -15.71 -30.53
N GLY A 63 13.94 -15.08 -31.63
CA GLY A 63 13.92 -13.63 -31.79
C GLY A 63 12.50 -13.06 -31.86
N PHE A 64 12.37 -11.74 -31.72
CA PHE A 64 11.09 -11.07 -31.88
C PHE A 64 10.50 -11.32 -33.27
N GLY A 65 9.28 -11.88 -33.33
CA GLY A 65 8.59 -12.17 -34.59
C GLY A 65 8.92 -13.53 -35.21
N GLU A 66 9.85 -14.28 -34.63
CA GLU A 66 10.20 -15.63 -35.08
C GLU A 66 9.30 -16.71 -34.44
N PRO A 67 9.15 -17.89 -35.07
CA PRO A 67 8.43 -19.02 -34.49
C PRO A 67 9.01 -19.42 -33.14
N PHE A 68 8.14 -19.88 -32.23
CA PHE A 68 8.54 -20.31 -30.89
C PHE A 68 9.60 -21.41 -30.94
N VAL A 69 10.72 -21.19 -30.24
CA VAL A 69 11.79 -22.19 -30.06
C VAL A 69 11.94 -22.43 -28.57
N PHE A 70 11.68 -23.66 -28.13
CA PHE A 70 11.86 -24.04 -26.73
C PHE A 70 13.34 -24.09 -26.36
N GLY A 71 13.71 -23.41 -25.28
CA GLY A 71 15.06 -23.40 -24.73
C GLY A 71 15.12 -22.86 -23.31
N VAL A 72 16.27 -23.08 -22.66
CA VAL A 72 16.54 -22.61 -21.29
C VAL A 72 17.71 -21.63 -21.23
N ASP A 73 18.24 -21.22 -22.38
CA ASP A 73 19.43 -20.39 -22.45
C ASP A 73 19.19 -19.00 -21.86
N GLY A 74 17.99 -18.43 -22.04
CA GLY A 74 17.60 -17.20 -21.37
C GLY A 74 17.68 -17.28 -19.84
N TRP A 75 17.35 -18.44 -19.25
CA TRP A 75 17.50 -18.67 -17.81
C TRP A 75 18.97 -18.79 -17.39
N ARG A 76 19.82 -19.44 -18.20
CA ARG A 76 21.26 -19.54 -17.96
C ARG A 76 21.95 -18.18 -18.05
N ASP A 77 21.58 -17.37 -19.04
CA ASP A 77 22.09 -16.01 -19.22
C ASP A 77 21.64 -15.11 -18.07
N ALA A 78 20.37 -15.19 -17.67
CA ALA A 78 19.86 -14.44 -16.52
C ALA A 78 20.58 -14.83 -15.22
N ALA A 79 20.85 -16.11 -14.99
CA ALA A 79 21.50 -16.61 -13.78
C ALA A 79 23.00 -16.27 -13.71
N SER A 80 23.70 -16.27 -14.85
CA SER A 80 25.13 -15.94 -14.92
C SER A 80 25.42 -14.43 -14.95
N SER A 81 24.45 -13.63 -15.41
CA SER A 81 24.56 -12.18 -15.51
C SER A 81 24.88 -11.49 -14.17
N SER A 82 25.97 -10.71 -14.16
CA SER A 82 26.33 -9.85 -13.02
C SER A 82 25.29 -8.75 -12.79
N ARG A 83 24.70 -8.21 -13.87
CA ARG A 83 23.66 -7.18 -13.78
C ARG A 83 22.40 -7.72 -13.08
N THR A 84 21.97 -8.94 -13.39
CA THR A 84 20.81 -9.57 -12.73
C THR A 84 21.08 -9.76 -11.24
N ARG A 85 22.26 -10.27 -10.88
CA ARG A 85 22.66 -10.43 -9.47
C ARG A 85 22.69 -9.10 -8.72
N SER A 86 23.26 -8.06 -9.31
CA SER A 86 23.26 -6.72 -8.71
C SER A 86 21.85 -6.17 -8.52
N ALA A 87 20.96 -6.34 -9.50
CA ALA A 87 19.57 -5.89 -9.39
C ALA A 87 18.79 -6.63 -8.27
N LEU A 88 19.00 -7.95 -8.15
CA LEU A 88 18.44 -8.75 -7.05
C LEU A 88 18.95 -8.26 -5.70
N TRP A 89 20.26 -8.00 -5.59
CA TRP A 89 20.85 -7.46 -4.38
C TRP A 89 20.26 -6.09 -3.99
N TYR A 90 20.16 -5.15 -4.94
CA TYR A 90 19.53 -3.85 -4.67
C TYR A 90 18.06 -3.98 -4.25
N THR A 91 17.32 -4.95 -4.80
CA THR A 91 15.92 -5.22 -4.41
C THR A 91 15.82 -5.74 -2.97
N LEU A 92 16.74 -6.62 -2.56
CA LEU A 92 16.83 -7.10 -1.18
C LEU A 92 17.21 -5.97 -0.21
N VAL A 93 18.21 -5.16 -0.56
CA VAL A 93 18.57 -3.97 0.23
C VAL A 93 17.38 -3.02 0.35
N LEU A 94 16.65 -2.80 -0.75
CA LEU A 94 15.46 -1.95 -0.76
C LEU A 94 14.34 -2.51 0.14
N SER A 95 14.26 -3.82 0.33
CA SER A 95 13.28 -4.45 1.23
C SER A 95 13.48 -4.08 2.70
N LEU A 96 14.70 -3.67 3.10
CA LEU A 96 14.98 -3.14 4.44
C LEU A 96 14.18 -1.88 4.78
N ARG A 97 13.58 -1.21 3.78
CA ARG A 97 12.66 -0.08 4.00
C ARG A 97 11.45 -0.47 4.83
N VAL A 98 10.97 -1.71 4.74
CA VAL A 98 9.73 -2.15 5.41
C VAL A 98 9.87 -2.12 6.93
N PRO A 99 10.84 -2.81 7.55
CA PRO A 99 10.99 -2.74 9.01
C PRO A 99 11.25 -1.31 9.50
N LEU A 100 12.04 -0.53 8.76
CA LEU A 100 12.28 0.88 9.08
C LEU A 100 10.96 1.69 9.06
N ALA A 101 10.16 1.52 8.01
CA ALA A 101 8.87 2.20 7.89
C ALA A 101 7.85 1.73 8.94
N VAL A 102 7.89 0.46 9.36
CA VAL A 102 7.06 -0.05 10.46
C VAL A 102 7.42 0.64 11.77
N LEU A 103 8.71 0.72 12.10
CA LEU A 103 9.16 1.39 13.33
C LEU A 103 8.77 2.86 13.35
N ILE A 104 9.02 3.57 12.24
CA ILE A 104 8.67 4.99 12.10
C ILE A 104 7.16 5.18 12.14
N GLY A 105 6.40 4.41 11.35
CA GLY A 105 4.94 4.51 11.27
C GLY A 105 4.26 4.18 12.59
N LEU A 106 4.77 3.19 13.33
CA LEU A 106 4.30 2.88 14.68
C LEU A 106 4.53 4.05 15.64
N ALA A 107 5.71 4.68 15.58
CA ALA A 107 5.99 5.87 16.38
C ALA A 107 5.02 7.01 16.05
N PHE A 108 4.82 7.32 14.76
CA PHE A 108 3.86 8.34 14.34
C PHE A 108 2.42 8.01 14.78
N ALA A 109 1.95 6.78 14.60
CA ALA A 109 0.61 6.36 15.02
C ALA A 109 0.44 6.50 16.53
N TRP A 110 1.42 6.05 17.32
CA TRP A 110 1.42 6.20 18.77
C TRP A 110 1.35 7.67 19.17
N PHE A 111 2.16 8.54 18.55
CA PHE A 111 2.14 9.98 18.82
C PHE A 111 0.80 10.62 18.45
N LEU A 112 0.20 10.28 17.31
CA LEU A 112 -1.08 10.85 16.87
C LEU A 112 -2.25 10.45 17.79
N VAL A 113 -2.23 9.23 18.31
CA VAL A 113 -3.28 8.72 19.20
C VAL A 113 -3.11 9.23 20.63
N ARG A 114 -1.87 9.19 21.17
CA ARG A 114 -1.60 9.46 22.59
C ARG A 114 -1.25 10.91 22.91
N SER A 115 -0.70 11.67 21.96
CA SER A 115 -0.26 13.04 22.20
C SER A 115 -1.27 14.08 21.67
N LYS A 116 -1.60 15.06 22.50
CA LYS A 116 -2.41 16.22 22.10
C LYS A 116 -1.47 17.38 21.79
N PHE A 117 -1.19 17.61 20.51
CA PHE A 117 -0.33 18.72 20.06
C PHE A 117 -0.96 19.50 18.89
N ARG A 118 -0.62 20.79 18.77
CA ARG A 118 -1.30 21.77 17.91
C ARG A 118 -1.27 21.42 16.41
N PHE A 119 -0.25 20.68 15.96
CA PHE A 119 -0.06 20.33 14.54
C PHE A 119 -0.57 18.95 14.15
N ARG A 120 -1.31 18.25 15.03
CA ARG A 120 -1.83 16.90 14.76
C ARG A 120 -2.56 16.80 13.42
N ARG A 121 -3.50 17.73 13.16
CA ARG A 121 -4.28 17.73 11.91
C ARG A 121 -3.41 17.93 10.67
N VAL A 122 -2.38 18.76 10.75
CA VAL A 122 -1.47 19.00 9.61
C VAL A 122 -0.75 17.70 9.25
N ILE A 123 -0.20 17.01 10.25
CA ILE A 123 0.47 15.72 10.03
C ILE A 123 -0.50 14.69 9.45
N GLU A 124 -1.70 14.57 10.03
CA GLU A 124 -2.73 13.65 9.54
C GLU A 124 -3.10 13.92 8.08
N TYR A 125 -3.34 15.19 7.72
CA TYR A 125 -3.58 15.57 6.33
C TYR A 125 -2.39 15.31 5.42
N SER A 126 -1.15 15.56 5.87
CA SER A 126 0.05 15.26 5.09
C SER A 126 0.20 13.77 4.82
N LEU A 127 -0.14 12.91 5.78
CA LEU A 127 -0.11 11.45 5.61
C LEU A 127 -1.15 11.00 4.58
N TRP A 128 -2.40 11.50 4.69
CA TRP A 128 -3.44 11.23 3.70
C TRP A 128 -3.09 11.77 2.32
N PHE A 129 -2.56 12.98 2.24
CA PHE A 129 -2.11 13.58 0.99
C PHE A 129 -1.03 12.72 0.32
N ALA A 130 -0.02 12.29 1.08
CA ALA A 130 1.02 11.41 0.58
C ALA A 130 0.47 10.06 0.08
N PHE A 131 -0.52 9.49 0.78
CA PHE A 131 -1.17 8.24 0.38
C PHE A 131 -1.88 8.32 -0.98
N PHE A 132 -2.48 9.47 -1.31
CA PHE A 132 -3.18 9.66 -2.59
C PHE A 132 -2.28 10.09 -3.73
N LEU A 133 -1.02 10.47 -3.47
CA LEU A 133 -0.09 10.85 -4.53
C LEU A 133 0.40 9.63 -5.31
N PRO A 134 0.40 9.67 -6.65
CA PRO A 134 1.00 8.59 -7.43
C PRO A 134 2.52 8.62 -7.28
N THR A 135 3.14 7.44 -7.45
CA THR A 135 4.59 7.26 -7.25
C THR A 135 5.45 8.17 -8.13
N LEU A 136 5.02 8.44 -9.37
CA LEU A 136 5.79 9.26 -10.31
C LEU A 136 5.94 10.73 -9.85
N PRO A 137 4.86 11.46 -9.53
CA PRO A 137 4.99 12.80 -8.95
C PRO A 137 5.81 12.86 -7.67
N ILE A 138 5.70 11.84 -6.80
CA ILE A 138 6.50 11.75 -5.56
C ILE A 138 8.00 11.74 -5.90
N ALA A 139 8.41 10.87 -6.82
CA ALA A 139 9.80 10.75 -7.24
C ALA A 139 10.31 12.06 -7.87
N LEU A 140 9.53 12.67 -8.76
CA LEU A 140 9.89 13.94 -9.39
C LEU A 140 10.02 15.08 -8.38
N GLY A 141 9.12 15.16 -7.40
CA GLY A 141 9.20 16.15 -6.32
C GLY A 141 10.51 16.02 -5.54
N TRP A 142 10.90 14.81 -5.18
CA TRP A 142 12.18 14.57 -4.52
C TRP A 142 13.39 14.86 -5.41
N ILE A 143 13.33 14.60 -6.72
CA ILE A 143 14.39 14.99 -7.65
C ILE A 143 14.55 16.51 -7.68
N VAL A 144 13.46 17.28 -7.84
CA VAL A 144 13.53 18.75 -7.82
C VAL A 144 14.10 19.29 -6.50
N LEU A 145 13.83 18.61 -5.38
CA LEU A 145 14.35 19.02 -4.08
C LEU A 145 15.81 18.61 -3.86
N ALA A 146 16.19 17.39 -4.23
CA ALA A 146 17.40 16.72 -3.75
C ALA A 146 18.32 16.22 -4.88
N ASP A 147 18.14 16.70 -6.10
CA ASP A 147 19.10 16.49 -7.18
C ASP A 147 20.49 17.08 -6.79
N PRO A 148 21.59 16.34 -6.97
CA PRO A 148 22.93 16.74 -6.53
C PRO A 148 23.48 17.99 -7.25
N HIS A 149 22.92 18.33 -8.42
CA HIS A 149 23.37 19.45 -9.24
C HIS A 149 22.44 20.66 -9.14
N THR A 150 21.12 20.42 -9.14
CA THR A 150 20.10 21.45 -9.28
C THR A 150 19.09 21.49 -8.14
N GLY A 151 19.16 20.53 -7.21
CA GLY A 151 18.19 20.37 -6.13
C GLY A 151 18.15 21.58 -5.18
N LEU A 152 16.93 22.03 -4.87
CA LEU A 152 16.71 23.18 -3.99
C LEU A 152 17.41 23.00 -2.63
N ILE A 153 17.35 21.81 -2.04
CA ILE A 153 18.01 21.50 -0.75
C ILE A 153 19.50 21.77 -0.83
N ASN A 154 20.18 21.33 -1.90
CA ASN A 154 21.61 21.54 -2.07
C ASN A 154 21.96 23.03 -2.28
N GLN A 155 21.08 23.80 -2.93
CA GLN A 155 21.24 25.24 -3.05
C GLN A 155 21.17 25.94 -1.69
N TRP A 156 20.25 25.52 -0.81
CA TRP A 156 20.19 26.03 0.57
C TRP A 156 21.38 25.59 1.40
N LEU A 157 21.83 24.34 1.27
CA LEU A 157 23.00 23.83 2.00
C LEU A 157 24.28 24.56 1.61
N ALA A 158 24.40 25.00 0.36
CA ALA A 158 25.55 25.80 -0.10
C ALA A 158 25.68 27.16 0.60
N LEU A 159 24.63 27.66 1.26
CA LEU A 159 24.68 28.88 2.08
C LEU A 159 25.28 28.65 3.47
N LEU A 160 25.35 27.39 3.91
CA LEU A 160 25.91 27.01 5.19
C LEU A 160 27.39 26.66 5.04
N PRO A 161 28.23 26.92 6.07
CA PRO A 161 29.61 26.47 6.04
C PRO A 161 29.68 24.94 6.07
N GLY A 162 30.14 24.33 4.97
CA GLY A 162 30.35 22.89 4.84
C GLY A 162 30.28 22.40 3.39
N ASP A 163 30.71 21.17 3.13
CA ASP A 163 30.56 20.47 1.84
C ASP A 163 29.50 19.36 1.91
N LEU A 164 28.44 19.62 2.68
CA LEU A 164 27.33 18.68 2.79
C LEU A 164 26.50 18.73 1.51
N ARG A 165 26.38 17.58 0.84
CA ARG A 165 25.59 17.44 -0.38
C ARG A 165 24.67 16.23 -0.26
N VAL A 166 23.41 16.43 -0.62
CA VAL A 166 22.39 15.39 -0.67
C VAL A 166 22.30 14.89 -2.11
N ASP A 167 22.30 13.58 -2.29
CA ASP A 167 22.10 12.94 -3.59
C ASP A 167 20.97 11.91 -3.50
N ILE A 168 19.87 12.22 -4.17
CA ILE A 168 18.66 11.40 -4.21
C ILE A 168 18.84 10.09 -5.00
N TYR A 169 19.84 10.01 -5.88
CA TYR A 169 20.08 8.83 -6.72
C TYR A 169 20.87 7.73 -6.00
N THR A 170 21.30 7.99 -4.77
CA THR A 170 21.93 6.99 -3.90
C THR A 170 20.94 5.96 -3.38
N VAL A 171 21.43 4.82 -2.90
CA VAL A 171 20.58 3.80 -2.23
C VAL A 171 19.83 4.39 -1.04
N THR A 172 20.47 5.25 -0.27
CA THR A 172 19.85 5.96 0.85
C THR A 172 18.75 6.91 0.38
N GLY A 173 18.99 7.66 -0.71
CA GLY A 173 17.98 8.51 -1.33
C GLY A 173 16.77 7.71 -1.82
N LEU A 174 17.01 6.57 -2.48
CA LEU A 174 15.94 5.68 -2.92
C LEU A 174 15.12 5.12 -1.74
N LEU A 175 15.78 4.70 -0.66
CA LEU A 175 15.12 4.26 0.58
C LEU A 175 14.27 5.39 1.17
N TRP A 176 14.84 6.59 1.26
CA TRP A 176 14.18 7.78 1.78
C TRP A 176 12.89 8.12 1.03
N VAL A 177 12.92 8.13 -0.31
CA VAL A 177 11.75 8.42 -1.16
C VAL A 177 10.61 7.43 -0.86
N HIS A 178 10.93 6.14 -0.72
CA HIS A 178 9.92 5.12 -0.45
C HIS A 178 9.39 5.16 0.99
N VAL A 179 10.26 5.41 1.95
CA VAL A 179 9.85 5.47 3.37
C VAL A 179 8.92 6.67 3.58
N THR A 180 9.30 7.85 3.10
CA THR A 180 8.63 9.12 3.43
C THR A 180 7.21 9.26 2.91
N LEU A 181 6.93 8.85 1.67
CA LEU A 181 5.61 9.06 1.07
C LEU A 181 4.84 7.79 0.72
N SER A 182 5.50 6.65 0.49
CA SER A 182 4.76 5.43 0.11
C SER A 182 4.58 4.45 1.26
N THR A 183 5.53 4.30 2.19
CA THR A 183 5.47 3.22 3.18
C THR A 183 5.01 3.68 4.56
N VAL A 184 5.62 4.75 5.11
CA VAL A 184 5.26 5.27 6.45
C VAL A 184 3.82 5.78 6.51
N PRO A 185 3.31 6.55 5.53
CA PRO A 185 1.92 7.03 5.57
C PRO A 185 0.91 5.90 5.60
N ILE A 186 1.09 4.88 4.75
CA ILE A 186 0.23 3.70 4.71
C ILE A 186 0.18 3.00 6.08
N ILE A 187 1.35 2.69 6.64
CA ILE A 187 1.44 1.99 7.94
C ILE A 187 0.82 2.85 9.04
N THR A 188 1.11 4.14 9.06
CA THR A 188 0.60 5.06 10.10
C THR A 188 -0.93 5.15 10.04
N ILE A 189 -1.50 5.31 8.84
CA ILE A 189 -2.94 5.40 8.62
C ILE A 189 -3.63 4.10 9.07
N PHE A 190 -3.11 2.93 8.70
CA PHE A 190 -3.72 1.66 9.09
C PHE A 190 -3.62 1.36 10.60
N LEU A 191 -2.62 1.89 11.29
CA LEU A 191 -2.45 1.74 12.73
C LEU A 191 -3.23 2.80 13.55
N THR A 192 -3.72 3.85 12.90
CA THR A 192 -4.50 4.91 13.55
C THR A 192 -5.99 4.55 13.45
N PRO A 193 -6.72 4.43 14.58
CA PRO A 193 -8.11 4.00 14.60
C PRO A 193 -9.10 5.07 14.11
#